data_AF-A0A1W6ULH7-F1
#
_entry.id   AF-A0A1W6ULH7-F1
#
_cell.length_a   1.000
_cell.length_b   1.000
_cell.length_c   1.000
_cell.angle_alpha   90.00
_cell.angle_beta   90.00
_cell.angle_gamma   90.00
#
_symmetry.space_group_name_H-M   'P 1'
#
loop_
_entity.id
_entity.type
_entity.pdbx_description
1 polymer ?
#
loop_
_entity_poly.entity_id
_entity_poly.type
_entity_poly.pdbx_seq_one_letter_code
_entity_poly.pdbx_strand_id
1 'polypeptide(L)'
;MSVWFFAAITLMGLFIVLLSLSASKVKPAQWFGFCLLVLVVTSASFLLLHQTPPKPIQAEMSRMMTARDIMKEIQDQLREDPNNAELWFQLGQGYLLEGEFDGALICFDYAIQLTEPVSATQLAAKATTLYYIHQQSMTQEVSLLLEQALQIEPHNEAALSLIANDHFLSFRFQEAIDAWVLLLDSNDPNLDRVKIINSINKAKELL
;
A
#
# COMPACT_ATOMS: atom_id res chain seq x y z
N MET A 1 20.54 21.41 1.47
CA MET A 1 21.88 21.70 2.04
C MET A 1 21.72 22.78 3.09
N SER A 2 22.34 22.65 4.27
CA SER A 2 22.24 23.65 5.34
C SER A 2 23.08 24.89 5.01
N VAL A 3 22.61 26.08 5.41
CA VAL A 3 23.31 27.37 5.22
C VAL A 3 24.74 27.32 5.78
N TRP A 4 24.96 26.55 6.84
CA TRP A 4 26.25 26.32 7.46
C TRP A 4 27.24 25.56 6.58
N PHE A 5 26.77 24.66 5.72
CA PHE A 5 27.63 23.95 4.77
C PHE A 5 28.18 24.89 3.70
N PHE A 6 27.34 25.82 3.22
CA PHE A 6 27.76 26.88 2.31
C PHE A 6 28.75 27.83 2.96
N ALA A 7 28.48 28.26 4.20
CA ALA A 7 29.39 29.13 4.95
C ALA A 7 30.77 28.49 5.20
N ALA A 8 30.81 27.16 5.42
CA ALA A 8 32.07 26.44 5.60
C ALA A 8 32.90 26.38 4.31
N ILE A 9 32.27 26.13 3.16
CA ILE A 9 32.95 26.08 1.85
C ILE A 9 33.51 27.47 1.49
N THR A 10 32.75 28.54 1.73
CA THR A 10 33.22 29.90 1.44
C THR A 10 34.38 30.32 2.33
N LEU A 11 34.34 29.99 3.63
CA LEU A 11 35.45 30.21 4.56
C LEU A 11 36.71 29.42 4.17
N MET A 12 36.55 28.15 3.77
CA MET A 12 37.68 27.33 3.34
C MET A 12 38.30 27.84 2.04
N GLY A 13 37.47 28.31 1.10
CA GLY A 13 37.94 28.99 -0.12
C GLY A 13 38.75 30.25 0.20
N LEU A 14 38.25 31.10 1.10
CA LEU A 14 38.95 32.31 1.57
C LEU A 14 40.29 31.98 2.23
N PHE A 15 40.37 30.90 3.00
CA PHE A 15 41.60 30.47 3.66
C PHE A 15 42.67 29.99 2.66
N ILE A 16 42.28 29.20 1.65
CA ILE A 16 43.19 28.75 0.59
C ILE A 16 43.72 29.95 -0.23
N VAL A 17 42.86 30.94 -0.46
CA VAL A 17 43.20 32.21 -1.14
C VAL A 17 44.24 33.02 -0.33
N LEU A 18 44.09 33.10 0.99
CA LEU A 18 45.06 33.78 1.86
C LEU A 18 46.42 33.07 1.89
N LEU A 19 46.43 31.73 1.88
CA LEU A 19 47.65 30.93 1.81
C LEU A 19 48.41 31.12 0.49
N SER A 20 47.71 31.20 -0.64
CA SER A 20 48.39 31.43 -1.93
C SER A 20 48.87 32.88 -2.11
N LEU A 21 48.25 33.86 -1.44
CA LEU A 21 48.74 35.23 -1.35
C LEU A 21 50.08 35.32 -0.60
N SER A 22 50.27 34.49 0.42
CA SER A 22 51.54 34.44 1.16
C SER A 22 52.66 33.75 0.35
N ALA A 23 52.32 32.95 -0.66
CA ALA A 23 53.27 32.07 -1.36
C ALA A 23 53.59 32.46 -2.81
N SER A 24 52.86 33.40 -3.44
CA SER A 24 53.01 33.68 -4.88
C SER A 24 53.60 35.07 -5.19
N LYS A 25 54.49 35.16 -6.20
CA LYS A 25 55.07 36.41 -6.73
C LYS A 25 54.22 37.04 -7.85
N VAL A 26 52.91 36.77 -7.89
CA VAL A 26 52.01 37.21 -8.97
C VAL A 26 51.48 38.61 -8.65
N LYS A 27 51.38 39.49 -9.67
CA LYS A 27 50.88 40.86 -9.47
C LYS A 27 49.43 40.81 -8.96
N PRO A 28 49.10 41.54 -7.88
CA PRO A 28 47.82 41.39 -7.17
C PRO A 28 46.61 41.60 -8.07
N ALA A 29 46.67 42.55 -9.01
CA ALA A 29 45.56 42.89 -9.90
C ALA A 29 45.08 41.75 -10.81
N GLN A 30 45.98 40.90 -11.33
CA GLN A 30 45.61 39.77 -12.19
C GLN A 30 44.98 38.62 -11.38
N TRP A 31 45.37 38.51 -10.12
CA TRP A 31 44.96 37.44 -9.24
C TRP A 31 43.59 37.72 -8.59
N PHE A 32 43.31 38.99 -8.25
CA PHE A 32 41.97 39.44 -7.85
C PHE A 32 40.94 39.20 -8.97
N GLY A 33 41.31 39.46 -10.22
CA GLY A 33 40.43 39.20 -11.37
C GLY A 33 40.06 37.71 -11.50
N PHE A 34 41.01 36.81 -11.31
CA PHE A 34 40.76 35.37 -11.35
C PHE A 34 39.86 34.89 -10.21
N CYS A 35 40.11 35.36 -8.97
CA CYS A 35 39.28 34.99 -7.81
C CYS A 35 37.83 35.47 -7.95
N LEU A 36 37.65 36.70 -8.46
CA LEU A 36 36.32 37.27 -8.69
C LEU A 36 35.56 36.48 -9.77
N LEU A 37 36.26 36.04 -10.81
CA LEU A 37 35.67 35.18 -11.86
C LEU A 37 35.23 33.82 -11.30
N VAL A 38 36.04 33.17 -10.45
CA VAL A 38 35.67 31.90 -9.81
C VAL A 38 34.46 32.05 -8.88
N LEU A 39 34.36 33.16 -8.13
CA LEU A 39 33.20 33.43 -7.28
C LEU A 39 31.92 33.67 -8.11
N VAL A 40 32.02 34.39 -9.22
CA VAL A 40 30.88 34.64 -10.11
C VAL A 40 30.41 33.33 -10.76
N VAL A 41 31.33 32.49 -11.24
CA VAL A 41 31.00 31.22 -11.88
C VAL A 41 30.39 30.24 -10.88
N THR A 42 30.89 30.16 -9.64
CA THR A 42 30.31 29.29 -8.61
C THR A 42 28.93 29.77 -8.17
N SER A 43 28.73 31.08 -8.00
CA SER A 43 27.42 31.67 -7.70
C SER A 43 26.41 31.46 -8.84
N ALA A 44 26.82 31.67 -10.09
CA ALA A 44 25.96 31.42 -11.26
C ALA A 44 25.62 29.94 -11.42
N SER A 45 26.58 29.04 -11.23
CA SER A 45 26.37 27.59 -11.24
C SER A 45 25.41 27.15 -10.14
N PHE A 46 25.53 27.72 -8.95
CA PHE A 46 24.61 27.47 -7.84
C PHE A 46 23.17 27.91 -8.17
N LEU A 47 22.99 29.09 -8.75
CA LEU A 47 21.68 29.60 -9.16
C LEU A 47 21.07 28.80 -10.32
N LEU A 48 21.90 28.32 -11.27
CA LEU A 48 21.46 27.51 -12.41
C LEU A 48 21.12 26.06 -12.01
N LEU A 49 21.80 25.49 -11.02
CA LEU A 49 21.61 24.10 -10.58
C LEU A 49 20.64 23.95 -9.40
N HIS A 50 20.31 25.01 -8.68
CA HIS A 50 19.24 25.00 -7.69
C HIS A 50 17.88 25.05 -8.37
N GLN A 51 17.43 23.89 -8.83
CA GLN A 51 16.03 23.62 -9.09
C GLN A 51 15.23 23.93 -7.81
N THR A 52 14.11 24.64 -7.95
CA THR A 52 13.16 24.79 -6.85
C THR A 52 12.78 23.41 -6.34
N PRO A 53 12.73 23.19 -5.02
CA PRO A 53 12.35 21.89 -4.50
C PRO A 53 10.99 21.50 -5.12
N PRO A 54 10.84 20.27 -5.64
CA PRO A 54 9.55 19.83 -6.15
C PRO A 54 8.51 20.05 -5.06
N LYS A 55 7.34 20.59 -5.45
CA LYS A 55 6.23 20.80 -4.50
C LYS A 55 6.00 19.49 -3.74
N PRO A 56 5.83 19.53 -2.42
CA PRO A 56 5.69 18.31 -1.63
C PRO A 56 4.49 17.52 -2.17
N ILE A 57 4.76 16.28 -2.60
CA ILE A 57 3.80 15.32 -3.16
C ILE A 57 2.56 15.19 -2.25
N GLN A 58 2.70 15.40 -0.93
CA GLN A 58 1.61 15.49 0.04
C GLN A 58 0.43 16.38 -0.41
N ALA A 59 0.69 17.59 -0.95
CA ALA A 59 -0.36 18.55 -1.28
C ALA A 59 -1.16 18.16 -2.54
N GLU A 60 -0.58 17.35 -3.41
CA GLU A 60 -1.21 16.82 -4.61
C GLU A 60 -1.91 15.48 -4.32
N MET A 61 -1.37 14.70 -3.37
CA MET A 61 -1.99 13.51 -2.80
C MET A 61 -3.24 13.83 -1.95
N SER A 62 -3.34 15.05 -1.39
CA SER A 62 -4.57 15.55 -0.75
C SER A 62 -5.73 15.83 -1.73
N ARG A 63 -5.51 15.71 -3.05
CA ARG A 63 -6.59 15.73 -4.06
C ARG A 63 -7.05 14.32 -4.46
N MET A 64 -6.49 13.26 -3.89
CA MET A 64 -7.04 11.92 -3.99
C MET A 64 -8.04 11.70 -2.86
N MET A 65 -9.22 11.21 -3.21
CA MET A 65 -10.23 10.74 -2.26
C MET A 65 -9.58 9.68 -1.35
N THR A 66 -9.59 9.90 -0.04
CA THR A 66 -9.09 8.89 0.90
C THR A 66 -10.06 7.71 0.97
N ALA A 67 -9.61 6.53 1.41
CA ALA A 67 -10.52 5.38 1.60
C ALA A 67 -11.74 5.74 2.48
N ARG A 68 -11.53 6.59 3.48
CA ARG A 68 -12.60 7.12 4.34
C ARG A 68 -13.56 8.05 3.62
N ASP A 69 -13.07 8.85 2.68
CA ASP A 69 -13.94 9.72 1.87
C ASP A 69 -14.83 8.87 0.93
N ILE A 70 -14.27 7.80 0.34
CA ILE A 70 -15.05 6.83 -0.47
C ILE A 70 -16.14 6.18 0.39
N MET A 71 -15.79 5.69 1.58
CA MET A 71 -16.75 5.06 2.47
C MET A 71 -17.87 6.03 2.89
N LYS A 72 -17.53 7.30 3.13
CA LYS A 72 -18.52 8.33 3.45
C LYS A 72 -19.48 8.57 2.28
N GLU A 73 -18.96 8.63 1.06
CA GLU A 73 -19.79 8.76 -0.15
C GLU A 73 -20.74 7.56 -0.30
N ILE A 74 -20.25 6.34 -0.10
CA ILE A 74 -21.08 5.12 -0.13
C ILE A 74 -22.18 5.19 0.94
N GLN A 75 -21.85 5.65 2.17
CA GLN A 75 -22.84 5.84 3.23
C GLN A 75 -23.91 6.88 2.86
N ASP A 76 -23.52 7.98 2.23
CA ASP A 76 -24.46 9.01 1.78
C ASP A 76 -25.40 8.44 0.70
N GLN A 77 -24.88 7.66 -0.24
CA GLN A 77 -25.69 6.95 -1.24
C GLN A 77 -26.64 5.92 -0.62
N LEU A 78 -26.20 5.16 0.39
CA LEU A 78 -27.04 4.21 1.12
C LEU A 78 -28.14 4.89 1.95
N ARG A 79 -28.01 6.18 2.31
CA ARG A 79 -29.11 6.93 2.92
C ARG A 79 -30.20 7.28 1.91
N GLU A 80 -29.84 7.45 0.64
CA GLU A 80 -30.78 7.71 -0.45
C GLU A 80 -31.43 6.40 -0.95
N ASP A 81 -30.64 5.34 -1.10
CA ASP A 81 -31.10 3.99 -1.48
C ASP A 81 -30.55 2.92 -0.53
N PRO A 82 -31.27 2.59 0.55
CA PRO A 82 -30.81 1.61 1.54
C PRO A 82 -30.89 0.16 1.05
N ASN A 83 -31.51 -0.12 -0.09
CA ASN A 83 -31.70 -1.48 -0.61
C ASN A 83 -30.66 -1.86 -1.67
N ASN A 84 -29.57 -1.10 -1.77
CA ASN A 84 -28.50 -1.39 -2.70
C ASN A 84 -27.48 -2.37 -2.10
N ALA A 85 -27.64 -3.65 -2.42
CA ALA A 85 -26.79 -4.72 -1.92
C ALA A 85 -25.30 -4.55 -2.25
N GLU A 86 -24.99 -4.02 -3.43
CA GLU A 86 -23.62 -3.81 -3.89
C GLU A 86 -22.92 -2.71 -3.08
N LEU A 87 -23.62 -1.62 -2.80
CA LEU A 87 -23.07 -0.54 -1.95
C LEU A 87 -22.84 -1.02 -0.51
N TRP A 88 -23.73 -1.83 0.06
CA TRP A 88 -23.50 -2.48 1.35
C TRP A 88 -22.25 -3.38 1.30
N PHE A 89 -22.08 -4.16 0.24
CA PHE A 89 -20.91 -5.02 0.07
C PHE A 89 -19.60 -4.21 -0.04
N GLN A 90 -19.59 -3.13 -0.80
CA GLN A 90 -18.43 -2.23 -0.94
C GLN A 90 -18.10 -1.52 0.38
N LEU A 91 -19.11 -1.06 1.11
CA LEU A 91 -18.91 -0.46 2.43
C LEU A 91 -18.32 -1.47 3.42
N GLY A 92 -18.81 -2.71 3.40
CA GLY A 92 -18.28 -3.80 4.21
C GLY A 92 -16.81 -4.11 3.91
N GLN A 93 -16.41 -4.12 2.64
CA GLN A 93 -15.00 -4.27 2.24
C GLN A 93 -14.14 -3.12 2.77
N GLY A 94 -14.64 -1.88 2.69
CA GLY A 94 -13.95 -0.71 3.26
C GLY A 94 -13.71 -0.85 4.76
N TYR A 95 -14.74 -1.24 5.53
CA TYR A 95 -14.61 -1.48 6.96
C TYR A 95 -13.66 -2.64 7.29
N LEU A 96 -13.71 -3.72 6.52
CA LEU A 96 -12.80 -4.86 6.69
C LEU A 96 -11.33 -4.44 6.51
N LEU A 97 -11.05 -3.59 5.51
CA LEU A 97 -9.69 -3.07 5.24
C LEU A 97 -9.19 -2.12 6.34
N GLU A 98 -10.07 -1.31 6.94
CA GLU A 98 -9.71 -0.45 8.08
C GLU A 98 -9.62 -1.21 9.41
N GLY A 99 -10.01 -2.50 9.44
CA GLY A 99 -10.02 -3.34 10.64
C GLY A 99 -11.24 -3.15 11.54
N GLU A 100 -12.27 -2.46 11.05
CA GLU A 100 -13.54 -2.22 11.75
C GLU A 100 -14.50 -3.40 11.53
N PHE A 101 -14.18 -4.55 12.11
CA PHE A 101 -14.83 -5.82 11.77
C PHE A 101 -16.33 -5.88 12.11
N ASP A 102 -16.77 -5.27 13.21
CA ASP A 102 -18.19 -5.23 13.58
C ASP A 102 -19.02 -4.48 12.54
N GLY A 103 -18.50 -3.34 12.06
CA GLY A 103 -19.12 -2.57 10.99
C GLY A 103 -19.16 -3.32 9.67
N ALA A 104 -18.07 -4.02 9.33
CA ALA A 104 -17.99 -4.86 8.15
C ALA A 104 -19.04 -5.99 8.18
N LEU A 105 -19.20 -6.65 9.34
CA LEU A 105 -20.15 -7.75 9.50
C LEU A 105 -21.59 -7.30 9.24
N ILE A 106 -21.99 -6.16 9.83
CA ILE A 106 -23.31 -5.56 9.61
C ILE A 106 -23.54 -5.27 8.11
N CYS A 107 -22.54 -4.69 7.44
CA CYS A 107 -22.65 -4.36 6.03
C CYS A 107 -22.78 -5.61 5.15
N PHE A 108 -22.00 -6.66 5.43
CA PHE A 108 -22.11 -7.93 4.69
C PHE A 108 -23.43 -8.65 4.96
N ASP A 109 -23.99 -8.57 6.16
CA ASP A 109 -25.32 -9.11 6.46
C ASP A 109 -26.42 -8.42 5.64
N TYR A 110 -26.41 -7.08 5.55
CA TYR A 110 -27.33 -6.36 4.68
C TYR A 110 -27.14 -6.70 3.21
N ALA A 111 -25.90 -6.76 2.73
CA ALA A 111 -25.60 -7.13 1.35
C ALA A 111 -26.17 -8.53 1.01
N ILE A 112 -25.94 -9.52 1.88
CA ILE A 112 -26.45 -10.89 1.71
C ILE A 112 -27.97 -10.92 1.76
N GLN A 113 -28.60 -10.21 2.71
CA GLN A 113 -30.06 -10.17 2.84
C GLN A 113 -30.75 -9.59 1.59
N LEU A 114 -30.10 -8.65 0.92
CA LEU A 114 -30.63 -7.96 -0.26
C LEU A 114 -30.26 -8.66 -1.59
N THR A 115 -29.44 -9.71 -1.56
CA THR A 115 -28.97 -10.41 -2.75
C THR A 115 -29.66 -11.76 -2.92
N GLU A 116 -30.31 -11.97 -4.07
CA GLU A 116 -30.86 -13.27 -4.44
C GLU A 116 -30.57 -13.58 -5.93
N PRO A 117 -29.78 -14.63 -6.25
CA PRO A 117 -29.09 -15.56 -5.35
C PRO A 117 -27.81 -14.95 -4.74
N VAL A 118 -27.51 -15.33 -3.49
CA VAL A 118 -26.28 -14.92 -2.78
C VAL A 118 -25.03 -15.42 -3.52
N SER A 119 -23.98 -14.59 -3.60
CA SER A 119 -22.73 -14.98 -4.25
C SER A 119 -21.74 -15.67 -3.30
N ALA A 120 -20.85 -16.49 -3.84
CA ALA A 120 -19.78 -17.14 -3.07
C ALA A 120 -18.88 -16.10 -2.37
N THR A 121 -18.54 -15.02 -3.07
CA THR A 121 -17.68 -13.94 -2.54
C THR A 121 -18.33 -13.21 -1.36
N GLN A 122 -19.65 -13.02 -1.35
CA GLN A 122 -20.35 -12.43 -0.20
C GLN A 122 -20.25 -13.31 1.04
N LEU A 123 -20.47 -14.63 0.88
CA LEU A 123 -20.32 -15.60 1.97
C LEU A 123 -18.87 -15.65 2.49
N ALA A 124 -17.89 -15.69 1.58
CA ALA A 124 -16.48 -15.70 1.92
C ALA A 124 -16.02 -14.42 2.63
N ALA A 125 -16.54 -13.26 2.23
CA ALA A 125 -16.26 -11.98 2.90
C ALA A 125 -16.82 -11.97 4.33
N LYS A 126 -18.05 -12.42 4.53
CA LYS A 126 -18.62 -12.59 5.88
C LYS A 126 -17.81 -13.57 6.73
N ALA A 127 -17.42 -14.70 6.17
CA ALA A 127 -16.57 -15.69 6.84
C ALA A 127 -15.23 -15.08 7.27
N THR A 128 -14.60 -14.30 6.39
CA THR A 128 -13.35 -13.59 6.68
C THR A 128 -13.50 -12.62 7.83
N THR A 129 -14.58 -11.83 7.85
CA THR A 129 -14.86 -10.90 8.95
C THR A 129 -15.05 -11.64 10.28
N LEU A 130 -15.84 -12.70 10.29
CA LEU A 130 -16.05 -13.52 11.49
C LEU A 130 -14.75 -14.18 11.98
N TYR A 131 -13.91 -14.66 11.06
CA TYR A 131 -12.59 -15.21 11.38
C TYR A 131 -11.74 -14.18 12.14
N TYR A 132 -11.71 -12.91 11.70
CA TYR A 132 -10.99 -11.84 12.41
C TYR A 132 -11.63 -11.47 13.75
N ILE A 133 -12.96 -11.37 13.84
CA ILE A 133 -13.69 -11.15 15.11
C ILE A 133 -13.33 -12.24 16.13
N HIS A 134 -13.22 -13.48 15.67
CA HIS A 134 -12.85 -14.63 16.49
C HIS A 134 -11.33 -14.83 16.65
N GLN A 135 -10.54 -13.76 16.49
CA GLN A 135 -9.09 -13.78 16.71
C GLN A 135 -8.37 -14.80 15.83
N GLN A 136 -8.74 -14.84 14.55
CA GLN A 136 -8.19 -15.76 13.55
C GLN A 136 -8.46 -17.23 13.87
N SER A 137 -9.69 -17.50 14.31
CA SER A 137 -10.15 -18.85 14.63
C SER A 137 -11.13 -19.35 13.57
N MET A 138 -10.83 -20.54 13.04
CA MET A 138 -11.73 -21.27 12.14
C MET A 138 -12.88 -21.88 12.95
N THR A 139 -13.86 -21.06 13.34
CA THR A 139 -15.05 -21.51 14.05
C THR A 139 -15.97 -22.32 13.12
N GLN A 140 -16.91 -23.07 13.70
CA GLN A 140 -17.88 -23.84 12.92
C GLN A 140 -18.69 -22.96 11.95
N GLU A 141 -19.02 -21.74 12.35
CA GLU A 141 -19.76 -20.78 11.50
C GLU A 141 -18.91 -20.33 10.31
N VAL A 142 -17.63 -20.00 10.54
CA VAL A 142 -16.69 -19.62 9.48
C VAL A 142 -16.53 -20.77 8.48
N SER A 143 -16.30 -22.00 8.97
CA SER A 143 -16.17 -23.17 8.10
C SER A 143 -17.43 -23.41 7.27
N LEU A 144 -18.62 -23.30 7.85
CA LEU A 144 -19.88 -23.50 7.14
C LEU A 144 -20.08 -22.47 6.02
N LEU A 145 -19.76 -21.19 6.27
CA LEU A 145 -19.87 -20.14 5.25
C LEU A 145 -18.88 -20.37 4.09
N LEU A 146 -17.66 -20.81 4.40
CA LEU A 146 -16.66 -21.14 3.39
C LEU A 146 -17.07 -22.37 2.56
N GLU A 147 -17.61 -23.41 3.21
CA GLU A 147 -18.15 -24.58 2.52
C GLU A 147 -19.29 -24.19 1.58
N GLN A 148 -20.22 -23.33 2.02
CA GLN A 148 -21.30 -22.83 1.18
C GLN A 148 -20.77 -21.99 0.01
N ALA A 149 -19.78 -21.12 0.24
CA ALA A 149 -19.13 -20.36 -0.82
C ALA A 149 -18.50 -21.28 -1.87
N LEU A 150 -17.77 -22.32 -1.45
CA LEU A 150 -17.12 -23.28 -2.35
C LEU A 150 -18.09 -24.22 -3.05
N GLN A 151 -19.29 -24.45 -2.49
CA GLN A 151 -20.37 -25.15 -3.21
C GLN A 151 -20.91 -24.33 -4.38
N ILE A 152 -20.97 -23.01 -4.24
CA ILE A 152 -21.41 -22.09 -5.31
C ILE A 152 -20.29 -21.91 -6.33
N GLU A 153 -19.08 -21.61 -5.87
CA GLU A 153 -17.89 -21.42 -6.70
C GLU A 153 -16.69 -22.21 -6.13
N PRO A 154 -16.39 -23.41 -6.68
CA PRO A 154 -15.33 -24.29 -6.16
C PRO A 154 -13.93 -23.68 -6.14
N HIS A 155 -13.69 -22.65 -6.96
CA HIS A 155 -12.41 -21.94 -7.04
C HIS A 155 -12.52 -20.48 -6.58
N ASN A 156 -13.48 -20.16 -5.70
CA ASN A 156 -13.65 -18.80 -5.20
C ASN A 156 -12.37 -18.29 -4.50
N GLU A 157 -11.82 -17.19 -5.01
CA GLU A 157 -10.54 -16.65 -4.54
C GLU A 157 -10.56 -16.29 -3.06
N ALA A 158 -11.61 -15.60 -2.60
CA ALA A 158 -11.70 -15.16 -1.21
C ALA A 158 -11.78 -16.35 -0.23
N ALA A 159 -12.60 -17.35 -0.56
CA ALA A 159 -12.75 -18.54 0.28
C ALA A 159 -11.46 -19.37 0.36
N LEU A 160 -10.87 -19.73 -0.79
CA LEU A 160 -9.65 -20.53 -0.82
C LEU A 160 -8.44 -19.79 -0.24
N SER A 161 -8.37 -18.47 -0.41
CA SER A 161 -7.32 -17.65 0.20
C SER A 161 -7.40 -17.68 1.72
N LEU A 162 -8.60 -17.57 2.30
CA LEU A 162 -8.76 -17.64 3.75
C LEU A 162 -8.35 -19.02 4.31
N ILE A 163 -8.81 -20.10 3.67
CA ILE A 163 -8.47 -21.48 4.07
C ILE A 163 -6.96 -21.71 4.01
N ALA A 164 -6.33 -21.35 2.89
CA ALA A 164 -4.90 -21.54 2.71
C ALA A 164 -4.08 -20.73 3.74
N ASN A 165 -4.48 -19.49 4.02
CA ASN A 165 -3.82 -18.65 5.01
C ASN A 165 -3.98 -19.20 6.43
N ASP A 166 -5.16 -19.68 6.83
CA ASP A 166 -5.38 -20.34 8.12
C ASP A 166 -4.46 -21.56 8.29
N HIS A 167 -4.40 -22.42 7.26
CA HIS A 167 -3.54 -23.59 7.27
C HIS A 167 -2.07 -23.21 7.39
N PHE A 168 -1.62 -22.21 6.63
CA PHE A 168 -0.26 -21.72 6.70
C PHE A 168 0.10 -21.17 8.09
N LEU A 169 -0.77 -20.35 8.68
CA LEU A 169 -0.57 -19.78 10.02
C LEU A 169 -0.55 -20.88 11.11
N SER A 170 -1.25 -21.97 10.86
CA SER A 170 -1.30 -23.12 11.76
C SER A 170 -0.22 -24.18 11.48
N PHE A 171 0.80 -23.85 10.68
CA PHE A 171 1.90 -24.76 10.29
C PHE A 171 1.43 -26.02 9.52
N ARG A 172 0.22 -26.01 8.98
CA ARG A 172 -0.35 -27.03 8.07
C ARG A 172 0.05 -26.71 6.63
N PHE A 173 1.35 -26.78 6.35
CA PHE A 173 1.90 -26.25 5.11
C PHE A 173 1.44 -27.02 3.87
N GLN A 174 1.27 -28.34 3.97
CA GLN A 174 0.80 -29.14 2.84
C GLN A 174 -0.64 -28.78 2.48
N GLU A 175 -1.52 -28.67 3.48
CA GLU A 175 -2.91 -28.30 3.27
C GLU A 175 -3.06 -26.86 2.74
N ALA A 176 -2.19 -25.94 3.16
CA ALA A 176 -2.13 -24.60 2.58
C ALA A 176 -1.75 -24.63 1.09
N ILE A 177 -0.75 -25.45 0.72
CA ILE A 177 -0.34 -25.65 -0.67
C ILE A 177 -1.49 -26.23 -1.49
N ASP A 178 -2.20 -27.23 -0.97
CA ASP A 178 -3.30 -27.88 -1.68
C ASP A 178 -4.44 -26.89 -1.99
N ALA A 179 -4.79 -26.02 -1.04
CA ALA A 179 -5.79 -24.97 -1.24
C ALA A 179 -5.35 -23.92 -2.27
N TRP A 180 -4.09 -23.50 -2.26
CA TRP A 180 -3.55 -22.59 -3.28
C TRP A 180 -3.45 -23.21 -4.67
N VAL A 181 -3.11 -24.50 -4.76
CA VAL A 181 -3.10 -25.24 -6.04
C VAL A 181 -4.52 -25.31 -6.59
N LEU A 182 -5.51 -25.64 -5.76
CA LEU A 182 -6.91 -25.60 -6.18
C LEU A 182 -7.32 -24.21 -6.69
N LEU A 183 -6.87 -23.13 -6.04
CA LEU A 183 -7.15 -21.77 -6.51
C LEU A 183 -6.50 -21.47 -7.87
N LEU A 184 -5.29 -21.99 -8.14
CA LEU A 184 -4.61 -21.85 -9.43
C LEU A 184 -5.33 -22.59 -10.57
N ASP A 185 -6.12 -23.61 -10.26
CA ASP A 185 -6.95 -24.31 -11.26
C ASP A 185 -8.15 -23.49 -11.74
N SER A 186 -8.40 -22.32 -11.14
CA SER A 186 -9.39 -21.36 -11.65
C SER A 186 -9.03 -20.85 -13.05
N ASN A 187 -10.05 -20.57 -13.86
CA ASN A 187 -9.90 -19.93 -15.17
C ASN A 187 -9.95 -18.40 -15.10
N ASP A 188 -9.80 -17.80 -13.92
CA ASP A 188 -9.84 -16.34 -13.77
C ASP A 188 -8.58 -15.70 -14.38
N PRO A 189 -8.72 -14.83 -15.41
CA PRO A 189 -7.60 -14.12 -16.00
C PRO A 189 -7.04 -13.02 -15.09
N ASN A 190 -7.81 -12.55 -14.11
CA ASN A 190 -7.40 -11.50 -13.18
C ASN A 190 -6.70 -12.04 -11.93
N LEU A 191 -6.70 -13.36 -11.74
CA LEU A 191 -6.03 -14.00 -10.61
C LEU A 191 -4.53 -13.66 -10.60
N ASP A 192 -4.04 -13.14 -9.49
CA ASP A 192 -2.59 -12.92 -9.28
C ASP A 192 -1.88 -14.26 -9.00
N ARG A 193 -1.65 -15.01 -10.07
CA ARG A 193 -0.99 -16.32 -10.04
C ARG A 193 0.44 -16.22 -9.48
N VAL A 194 1.12 -15.10 -9.70
CA VAL A 194 2.50 -14.90 -9.21
C VAL A 194 2.51 -14.88 -7.69
N LYS A 195 1.60 -14.11 -7.07
CA LYS A 195 1.46 -14.06 -5.61
C LYS A 195 1.18 -15.44 -5.01
N ILE A 196 0.27 -16.20 -5.63
CA ILE A 196 -0.10 -17.54 -5.14
C ILE A 196 1.08 -18.52 -5.25
N ILE A 197 1.81 -18.52 -6.38
CA ILE A 197 3.00 -19.36 -6.57
C ILE A 197 4.08 -19.02 -5.54
N ASN A 198 4.27 -17.74 -5.22
CA ASN A 198 5.20 -17.31 -4.18
C ASN A 198 4.79 -17.85 -2.80
N SER A 199 3.50 -17.80 -2.44
CA SER A 199 2.99 -18.39 -1.20
C SER A 199 3.23 -19.91 -1.14
N ILE A 200 2.97 -20.63 -2.24
CA ILE A 200 3.24 -22.07 -2.35
C ILE A 200 4.73 -22.36 -2.13
N ASN A 201 5.62 -21.61 -2.79
CA ASN A 201 7.06 -21.80 -2.64
C ASN A 201 7.51 -21.54 -1.21
N LYS A 202 6.94 -20.51 -0.55
CA LYS A 202 7.23 -20.21 0.85
C LYS A 202 6.82 -21.35 1.78
N ALA A 203 5.65 -21.95 1.58
CA ALA A 203 5.22 -23.10 2.37
C ALA A 203 6.11 -24.32 2.12
N LYS A 204 6.55 -24.56 0.88
CA LYS A 204 7.49 -25.65 0.55
C LYS A 204 8.84 -25.53 1.24
N GLU A 205 9.33 -24.31 1.47
CA GLU A 205 10.57 -24.08 2.23
C GLU A 205 10.44 -24.44 3.72
N LEU A 206 9.20 -24.55 4.24
CA LEU A 206 8.90 -24.77 5.66
C LEU A 206 8.44 -26.21 5.97
N LEU A 207 8.29 -27.06 4.93
CA LEU A 207 8.07 -28.50 5.06
C LEU A 207 9.37 -29.24 5.42
#